data_AF-A0A1V4PKV1-F1
#
_entry.id   AF-A0A1V4PKV1-F1
#
_cell.length_a   1.000
_cell.length_b   1.000
_cell.length_c   1.000
_cell.angle_alpha   90.00
_cell.angle_beta   90.00
_cell.angle_gamma   90.00
#
_symmetry.space_group_name_H-M   'P 1'
#
loop_
_entity.id
_entity.type
_entity.pdbx_description
1 polymer ?
#
loop_
_entity_poly.entity_id
_entity_poly.type
_entity_poly.pdbx_seq_one_letter_code
_entity_poly.pdbx_strand_id
1 'polypeptide(L)'
;MYASASTTPSSSVPATAAAPPTTDETGTTAVSPNPAPPQTQTPTTTAAPTIGQSCIGADIGRTATDPNGTAIVCDDYQWVPNTGQTPQHPWADDQREWTECIQTHTTDECREILGTG
;
A
#
# COMPACT_ATOMS: atom_id res chain seq x y z
N MET A 1 -34.63 -13.67 -34.18
CA MET A 1 -34.36 -13.38 -32.75
C MET A 1 -32.85 -13.39 -32.54
N TYR A 2 -32.28 -12.23 -32.26
CA TYR A 2 -30.82 -12.00 -32.24
C TYR A 2 -30.22 -12.49 -30.92
N ALA A 3 -29.14 -13.27 -31.01
CA ALA A 3 -28.26 -13.59 -29.90
C ALA A 3 -27.20 -12.48 -29.77
N SER A 4 -26.91 -12.04 -28.55
CA SER A 4 -25.82 -11.08 -28.30
C SER A 4 -25.05 -11.47 -27.05
N ALA A 5 -24.01 -12.27 -27.25
CA ALA A 5 -22.93 -12.42 -26.30
C ALA A 5 -22.04 -11.17 -26.38
N SER A 6 -21.84 -10.49 -25.25
CA SER A 6 -20.91 -9.35 -25.16
C SER A 6 -19.57 -9.87 -24.62
N THR A 7 -18.72 -10.31 -25.54
CA THR A 7 -17.32 -10.67 -25.27
C THR A 7 -16.47 -9.40 -25.35
N THR A 8 -15.80 -9.05 -24.26
CA THR A 8 -14.78 -7.98 -24.21
C THR A 8 -13.56 -8.33 -25.09
N PRO A 9 -13.06 -7.41 -25.93
CA PRO A 9 -11.82 -7.64 -26.65
C PRO A 9 -10.59 -7.35 -25.77
N SER A 10 -9.79 -8.39 -25.50
CA SER A 10 -8.40 -8.24 -25.04
C SER A 10 -7.55 -7.70 -26.19
N SER A 11 -7.03 -6.47 -26.05
CA SER A 11 -6.01 -5.94 -26.96
C SER A 11 -4.63 -6.43 -26.55
N SER A 12 -4.08 -7.36 -27.33
CA SER A 12 -2.67 -7.76 -27.29
C SER A 12 -1.88 -6.89 -28.26
N VAL A 13 -0.78 -6.27 -27.81
CA VAL A 13 0.18 -5.57 -28.67
C VAL A 13 1.34 -6.50 -29.07
N PRO A 14 1.81 -6.48 -30.33
CA PRO A 14 2.94 -7.28 -30.78
C PRO A 14 4.29 -6.59 -30.45
N ALA A 15 5.26 -7.38 -29.98
CA ALA A 15 6.64 -6.93 -29.81
C ALA A 15 7.39 -7.06 -31.16
N THR A 16 7.80 -5.93 -31.74
CA THR A 16 8.68 -5.89 -32.90
C THR A 16 10.13 -6.10 -32.46
N ALA A 17 10.72 -7.21 -32.90
CA ALA A 17 12.15 -7.48 -32.77
C ALA A 17 12.94 -6.61 -33.75
N ALA A 18 13.83 -5.75 -33.23
CA ALA A 18 14.84 -5.07 -34.03
C ALA A 18 16.16 -5.87 -33.99
N ALA A 19 16.73 -6.13 -35.17
CA ALA A 19 17.99 -6.84 -35.37
C ALA A 19 19.21 -6.05 -34.85
N PRO A 20 20.36 -6.72 -34.57
CA PRO A 20 21.56 -6.08 -34.01
C PRO A 20 22.39 -5.36 -35.07
N PRO A 21 23.04 -4.22 -34.76
CA PRO A 21 24.16 -3.74 -35.56
C PRO A 21 25.46 -4.41 -35.10
N THR A 22 26.11 -5.14 -36.00
CA THR A 22 27.53 -5.48 -35.88
C THR A 22 28.36 -4.26 -36.33
N THR A 23 29.17 -3.71 -35.44
CA THR A 23 30.38 -2.97 -35.83
C THR A 23 31.45 -3.24 -34.78
N ASP A 24 32.52 -3.84 -35.26
CA ASP A 24 33.78 -4.09 -34.57
C ASP A 24 34.51 -2.75 -34.37
N GLU A 25 34.89 -2.41 -33.14
CA GLU A 25 36.04 -1.51 -32.94
C GLU A 25 36.73 -1.80 -31.60
N THR A 26 38.03 -2.04 -31.73
CA THR A 26 38.98 -2.29 -30.65
C THR A 26 39.09 -1.07 -29.76
N GLY A 27 38.73 -1.22 -28.47
CA GLY A 27 38.91 -0.17 -27.47
C GLY A 27 38.88 -0.75 -26.06
N THR A 28 40.08 -0.87 -25.47
CA THR A 28 40.40 -0.94 -24.04
C THR A 28 39.25 -1.27 -23.07
N THR A 29 39.38 -2.40 -22.36
CA THR A 29 38.63 -2.72 -21.14
C THR A 29 38.78 -1.58 -20.10
N ALA A 30 37.89 -0.60 -20.14
CA ALA A 30 37.63 0.27 -19.01
C ALA A 30 36.49 -0.37 -18.21
N VAL A 31 36.83 -0.97 -17.07
CA VAL A 31 35.82 -1.35 -16.07
C VAL A 31 35.22 -0.05 -15.55
N SER A 32 34.13 0.39 -16.15
CA SER A 32 33.31 1.46 -15.59
C SER A 32 32.79 0.95 -14.24
N PRO A 33 33.01 1.65 -13.11
CA PRO A 33 32.40 1.26 -11.86
C PRO A 33 30.89 1.39 -12.05
N ASN A 34 30.22 0.25 -12.22
CA ASN A 34 28.77 0.20 -12.24
C ASN A 34 28.26 0.91 -10.98
N PRO A 35 27.40 1.94 -11.10
CA PRO A 35 26.70 2.46 -9.95
C PRO A 35 26.03 1.29 -9.25
N ALA A 36 26.33 1.08 -7.97
CA ALA A 36 25.64 0.06 -7.20
C ALA A 36 24.13 0.27 -7.37
N PRO A 37 23.33 -0.82 -7.49
CA PRO A 37 21.88 -0.69 -7.45
C PRO A 37 21.50 0.15 -6.21
N PRO A 38 20.42 0.95 -6.26
CA PRO A 38 19.97 1.71 -5.11
C PRO A 38 19.90 0.75 -3.92
N GLN A 39 20.82 0.94 -2.98
CA GLN A 39 20.87 0.13 -1.77
C GLN A 39 19.55 0.42 -1.08
N THR A 40 18.64 -0.55 -1.03
CA THR A 40 17.47 -0.48 -0.16
C THR A 40 18.04 -0.16 1.21
N GLN A 41 17.76 1.04 1.73
CA GLN A 41 18.34 1.53 2.95
C GLN A 41 17.96 0.54 4.06
N THR A 42 18.87 -0.36 4.40
CA THR A 42 18.74 -1.17 5.60
C THR A 42 18.55 -0.17 6.73
N PRO A 43 17.45 -0.23 7.49
CA PRO A 43 17.34 0.54 8.72
C PRO A 43 18.66 0.37 9.45
N THR A 44 19.40 1.45 9.64
CA THR A 44 20.52 1.45 10.58
C THR A 44 19.95 0.83 11.83
N THR A 45 20.51 -0.29 12.28
CA THR A 45 20.02 -1.06 13.44
C THR A 45 20.28 -0.24 14.72
N THR A 46 19.62 0.90 14.83
CA THR A 46 19.32 1.55 16.08
C THR A 46 18.42 0.57 16.82
N ALA A 47 18.71 0.33 18.10
CA ALA A 47 17.89 -0.51 18.95
C ALA A 47 16.40 -0.27 18.69
N ALA A 48 15.61 -1.35 18.61
CA ALA A 48 14.19 -1.27 18.32
C ALA A 48 13.56 -0.19 19.20
N PRO A 49 12.96 0.85 18.60
CA PRO A 49 12.44 1.97 19.37
C PRO A 49 11.33 1.47 20.29
N THR A 50 11.20 2.13 21.44
CA THR A 50 10.18 1.80 22.43
C THR A 50 9.18 2.95 22.55
N ILE A 51 7.95 2.61 22.92
CA ILE A 51 6.89 3.60 23.16
C ILE A 51 7.39 4.69 24.11
N GLY A 52 7.14 5.95 23.74
CA GLY A 52 7.55 7.13 24.51
C GLY A 52 8.99 7.61 24.25
N GLN A 53 9.79 6.89 23.45
CA GLN A 53 11.08 7.41 22.99
C GLN A 53 10.88 8.51 21.96
N SER A 54 11.79 9.48 21.93
CA SER A 54 11.82 10.48 20.87
C SER A 54 12.28 9.86 19.55
N CYS A 55 11.70 10.32 18.45
CA CYS A 55 12.12 9.97 17.10
C CYS A 55 12.65 11.20 16.35
N ILE A 56 13.50 10.95 15.36
CA ILE A 56 14.04 12.00 14.49
C ILE A 56 12.92 12.41 13.53
N GLY A 57 12.83 13.69 13.15
CA GLY A 57 11.79 14.16 12.23
C GLY A 57 11.73 13.41 10.88
N ALA A 58 12.84 12.79 10.46
CA ALA A 58 12.90 11.93 9.27
C ALA A 58 12.14 10.59 9.43
N ASP A 59 11.87 10.18 10.67
CA ASP A 59 11.14 8.96 11.00
C ASP A 59 9.64 9.20 11.23
N ILE A 60 9.12 10.43 11.11
CA ILE A 60 7.67 10.69 11.26
C ILE A 60 6.87 9.87 10.24
N GLY A 61 5.87 9.13 10.73
CA GLY A 61 5.07 8.17 9.95
C GLY A 61 5.73 6.82 9.75
N ARG A 62 6.98 6.61 10.21
CA ARG A 62 7.65 5.31 10.15
C ARG A 62 7.06 4.37 11.18
N THR A 63 6.82 3.13 10.76
CA THR A 63 6.39 2.05 11.64
C THR A 63 7.57 1.18 12.06
N ALA A 64 7.62 0.80 13.33
CA ALA A 64 8.59 -0.14 13.88
C ALA A 64 7.88 -1.12 14.84
N THR A 65 8.62 -2.07 15.39
CA THR A 65 8.11 -3.00 16.39
C THR A 65 8.91 -2.81 17.67
N ASP A 66 8.23 -2.49 18.76
CA ASP A 66 8.82 -2.40 20.11
C ASP A 66 9.32 -3.79 20.56
N PRO A 67 10.34 -3.91 21.43
CA PRO A 67 10.75 -5.17 22.08
C PRO A 67 9.61 -6.03 22.66
N ASN A 68 8.46 -5.45 22.99
CA ASN A 68 7.27 -6.18 23.43
C ASN A 68 6.47 -6.85 22.28
N GLY A 69 6.87 -6.65 21.02
CA GLY A 69 6.16 -7.14 19.84
C GLY A 69 5.03 -6.23 19.36
N THR A 70 4.86 -5.04 19.95
CA THR A 70 3.81 -4.08 19.58
C THR A 70 4.24 -3.24 18.37
N ALA A 71 3.37 -3.12 17.38
CA ALA A 71 3.58 -2.18 16.28
C ALA A 71 3.50 -0.75 16.83
N ILE A 72 4.51 0.06 16.53
CA ILE A 72 4.63 1.45 16.94
C ILE A 72 4.83 2.34 15.71
N VAL A 73 4.43 3.60 15.81
CA VAL A 73 4.61 4.61 14.77
C VAL A 73 5.22 5.86 15.40
N CYS A 74 6.14 6.51 14.72
CA CYS A 74 6.64 7.80 15.14
C CYS A 74 5.64 8.88 14.69
N ASP A 75 5.02 9.55 15.66
CA ASP A 75 4.08 10.64 15.47
C ASP A 75 4.44 11.78 16.44
N ASP A 76 4.35 13.03 16.00
CA ASP A 76 4.74 14.21 16.80
C ASP A 76 6.10 14.08 17.53
N TYR A 77 7.12 13.57 16.82
CA TYR A 77 8.47 13.31 17.36
C TYR A 77 8.53 12.29 18.53
N GLN A 78 7.48 11.50 18.74
CA GLN A 78 7.45 10.41 19.71
C GLN A 78 6.98 9.08 19.11
N TRP A 79 7.57 7.98 19.56
CA TRP A 79 7.06 6.65 19.26
C TRP A 79 5.80 6.37 20.06
N VAL A 80 4.68 6.22 19.36
CA VAL A 80 3.38 5.88 19.94
C VAL A 80 2.94 4.50 19.47
N PRO A 81 2.05 3.80 20.19
CA PRO A 81 1.44 2.57 19.70
C PRO A 81 0.76 2.84 18.35
N ASN A 82 1.06 2.01 17.35
CA ASN A 82 0.35 2.06 16.10
C ASN A 82 -1.00 1.37 16.30
N THR A 83 -1.99 2.15 16.74
CA THR A 83 -3.38 1.69 16.93
C THR A 83 -4.12 1.48 15.60
N GLY A 84 -3.43 1.64 14.47
CA GLY A 84 -4.03 1.73 13.14
C GLY A 84 -4.71 3.07 12.92
N GLN A 85 -4.78 3.47 11.65
CA GLN A 85 -5.81 4.40 11.22
C GLN A 85 -7.11 3.59 11.23
N THR A 86 -8.09 3.99 12.04
CA THR A 86 -9.47 3.56 11.80
C THR A 86 -10.07 4.65 10.92
N PRO A 87 -10.04 4.52 9.58
CA PRO A 87 -10.67 5.51 8.71
C PRO A 87 -12.18 5.48 9.00
N GLN A 88 -12.61 6.35 9.90
CA GLN A 88 -14.02 6.63 10.12
C GLN A 88 -14.41 7.69 9.10
N HIS A 89 -15.34 7.35 8.25
CA HIS A 89 -15.90 8.26 7.27
C HIS A 89 -17.41 8.05 7.30
N PRO A 90 -18.23 9.09 7.58
CA PRO A 90 -19.66 8.94 7.81
C PRO A 90 -20.34 8.08 6.73
N TRP A 91 -20.10 8.40 5.45
CA TRP A 91 -20.63 7.60 4.34
C TRP A 91 -20.20 6.13 4.37
N ALA A 92 -18.94 5.83 4.67
CA ALA A 92 -18.45 4.45 4.66
C ALA A 92 -18.99 3.66 5.86
N ASP A 93 -19.12 4.32 7.01
CA ASP A 93 -19.69 3.73 8.22
C ASP A 93 -21.20 3.49 8.04
N ASP A 94 -21.95 4.45 7.47
CA ASP A 94 -23.37 4.29 7.14
C ASP A 94 -23.62 3.10 6.18
N GLN A 95 -22.76 2.93 5.17
CA GLN A 95 -22.85 1.79 4.24
C GLN A 95 -22.59 0.46 4.94
N ARG A 96 -21.66 0.42 5.90
CA ARG A 96 -21.36 -0.78 6.69
C ARG A 96 -22.51 -1.13 7.62
N GLU A 97 -23.03 -0.16 8.37
CA GLU A 97 -24.17 -0.36 9.26
C GLU A 97 -25.41 -0.84 8.50
N TRP A 98 -25.68 -0.25 7.32
CA TRP A 98 -26.74 -0.71 6.44
C TRP A 98 -26.53 -2.16 5.98
N THR A 99 -25.31 -2.48 5.53
CA THR A 99 -24.94 -3.83 5.05
C THR A 99 -25.02 -4.88 6.16
N GLU A 100 -24.62 -4.54 7.39
CA GLU A 100 -24.73 -5.41 8.56
C GLU A 100 -26.20 -5.60 8.99
N CYS A 101 -27.00 -4.55 8.88
CA CYS A 101 -28.43 -4.63 9.18
C CYS A 101 -29.18 -5.54 8.21
N ILE A 102 -29.04 -5.35 6.89
CA ILE A 102 -29.80 -6.15 5.91
C ILE A 102 -29.37 -7.61 5.83
N GLN A 103 -28.23 -7.97 6.45
CA GLN A 103 -27.81 -9.36 6.63
C GLN A 103 -28.63 -10.08 7.70
N THR A 104 -29.14 -9.34 8.68
CA THR A 104 -29.82 -9.90 9.86
C THR A 104 -31.32 -9.57 9.89
N HIS A 105 -31.71 -8.47 9.24
CA HIS A 105 -33.05 -7.92 9.21
C HIS A 105 -33.52 -7.68 7.78
N THR A 106 -34.82 -7.45 7.63
CA THR A 106 -35.38 -7.01 6.35
C THR A 106 -35.06 -5.54 6.08
N THR A 107 -35.10 -5.14 4.81
CA THR A 107 -34.83 -3.75 4.40
C THR A 107 -35.74 -2.72 5.11
N ASP A 108 -37.01 -3.07 5.34
CA ASP A 108 -37.96 -2.17 6.00
C ASP A 108 -37.67 -2.03 7.50
N GLU A 109 -37.31 -3.12 8.18
CA GLU A 109 -36.83 -3.06 9.58
C GLU A 109 -35.53 -2.27 9.69
N CYS A 110 -34.60 -2.43 8.74
CA CYS A 110 -33.34 -1.67 8.76
C CYS A 110 -33.54 -0.17 8.59
N ARG A 111 -34.50 0.25 7.76
CA ARG A 111 -34.86 1.65 7.62
C ARG A 111 -35.42 2.23 8.92
N GLU A 112 -36.17 1.44 9.67
CA GLU A 112 -36.71 1.84 10.99
C GLU A 112 -35.61 1.88 12.07
N ILE A 113 -34.71 0.89 12.09
CA ILE A 113 -33.62 0.77 13.07
C ILE A 113 -32.54 1.85 12.87
N LEU A 114 -32.14 2.12 11.63
CA LEU A 114 -31.06 3.06 11.30
C LEU A 114 -31.57 4.49 11.06
N GLY A 115 -32.89 4.73 11.10
CA GLY A 115 -33.48 6.06 10.99
C GLY A 115 -33.18 6.78 9.68
N THR A 116 -32.76 6.06 8.63
CA THR A 116 -32.49 6.61 7.30
C THR A 116 -33.81 6.76 6.53
N GLY A 117 -34.61 7.74 6.96
CA GLY A 117 -35.82 8.19 6.27
C GLY A 117 -35.51 8.82 4.92
#